data_AF-A0A257V8H5-F1
#
_entry.id   AF-A0A257V8H5-F1
#
_cell.length_a   1.000
_cell.length_b   1.000
_cell.length_c   1.000
_cell.angle_alpha   90.00
_cell.angle_beta   90.00
_cell.angle_gamma   90.00
#
_symmetry.space_group_name_H-M   'P 1'
#
loop_
_entity.id
_entity.type
_entity.pdbx_description
1 polymer ?
#
loop_
_entity_poly.entity_id
_entity_poly.type
_entity_poly.pdbx_seq_one_letter_code
_entity_poly.pdbx_strand_id
1 'polypeptide(L)'
;MQAEEQALTTLERIAGERAQEGVAAEAREARAALAGRRFNVAVMGQFKRGKSTLINALLGRELLPADVAPVTTAVTVVECGPRESAAVRFVDGHEEEIGVDQLRLFVSEENNPGNRKGVRVARIELPCPLLASGMRLVDTPGVGSVFENNGEATREFVPRIDVAVVVLGSDPPITGDELALVKSVAPGVGRIFFVLNKADIVAEPVRVKAEAFTRRVLRDALGDDPGRLIHASALTALGGGLDPGVAALTRDLSELAARAGTELARTSGARAARHLVARVLGALDIERAALLSPTDEIDRRIAAFLDAMRDIDDLALAALARTKAALSYDWSAWEEEKETFLVEARRALRASVESELARLDGASRRKMRNQAREHARAAGERQVAIWHERAAAEMQRRRESWTAQASERANALIDRVAHAAAAAFDIPVARFEPEVLDLDAPPPVFEFFEDVIFLDPRAVVVALSDTLSFRRAVARRAAARAAAAADGWLQRNLYDVDQTLVGWLDKLATGLDAALRARLDAARQEVLDAVAAGRRRRERGEMAVKERMEELDRQRADLLEALAPLSVA
;
A
#
# COMPACT_ATOMS: atom_id res chain seq x y z
N MET A 1 1.97 35.37 1.48
CA MET A 1 2.19 34.83 0.12
C MET A 1 3.54 35.25 -0.45
N GLN A 2 3.95 36.52 -0.35
CA GLN A 2 5.25 36.97 -0.87
C GLN A 2 6.45 36.23 -0.22
N ALA A 3 6.42 36.00 1.09
CA ALA A 3 7.49 35.28 1.79
C ALA A 3 7.59 33.81 1.32
N GLU A 4 6.45 33.15 1.16
CA GLU A 4 6.36 31.76 0.69
C GLU A 4 6.87 31.64 -0.76
N GLU A 5 6.49 32.57 -1.62
CA GLU A 5 6.94 32.63 -3.02
C GLU A 5 8.44 32.92 -3.13
N GLN A 6 8.96 33.82 -2.31
CA GLN A 6 10.39 34.12 -2.23
C GLN A 6 11.19 32.89 -1.77
N ALA A 7 10.72 32.17 -0.74
CA ALA A 7 11.36 30.94 -0.28
C ALA A 7 11.43 29.86 -1.37
N LEU A 8 10.32 29.62 -2.08
CA LEU A 8 10.27 28.66 -3.17
C LEU A 8 11.14 29.07 -4.36
N THR A 9 11.25 30.37 -4.63
CA THR A 9 12.10 30.89 -5.71
C THR A 9 13.59 30.77 -5.38
N THR A 10 13.98 31.08 -4.15
CA THR A 10 15.36 30.87 -3.67
C THR A 10 15.73 29.39 -3.72
N LEU A 11 14.83 28.52 -3.28
CA LEU A 11 15.01 27.07 -3.34
C LEU A 11 15.17 26.55 -4.77
N GLU A 12 14.31 26.96 -5.71
CA GLU A 12 14.43 26.54 -7.12
C GLU A 12 15.80 26.93 -7.69
N ARG A 13 16.26 28.16 -7.44
CA ARG A 13 17.57 28.63 -7.90
C ARG A 13 18.70 27.75 -7.35
N ILE A 14 18.72 27.53 -6.04
CA ILE A 14 19.79 26.76 -5.38
C ILE A 14 19.75 25.28 -5.78
N ALA A 15 18.56 24.68 -5.91
CA ALA A 15 18.42 23.32 -6.43
C ALA A 15 18.94 23.21 -7.87
N GLY A 16 18.70 24.21 -8.70
CA GLY A 16 19.24 24.30 -10.07
C GLY A 16 20.77 24.40 -10.11
N GLU A 17 21.37 25.26 -9.27
CA GLU A 17 22.83 25.38 -9.13
C GLU A 17 23.49 24.04 -8.71
N ARG A 18 22.75 23.19 -8.01
CA ARG A 18 23.23 21.90 -7.48
C ARG A 18 22.90 20.69 -8.36
N ALA A 19 22.31 20.89 -9.54
CA ALA A 19 21.81 19.80 -10.39
C ALA A 19 20.89 18.83 -9.63
N GLN A 20 19.99 19.38 -8.80
CA GLN A 20 18.93 18.65 -8.13
C GLN A 20 17.60 18.92 -8.84
N GLU A 21 17.49 18.49 -10.11
CA GLU A 21 16.33 18.79 -10.97
C GLU A 21 15.00 18.36 -10.34
N GLY A 22 14.97 17.27 -9.58
CA GLY A 22 13.78 16.81 -8.87
C GLY A 22 13.27 17.84 -7.85
N VAL A 23 14.16 18.36 -6.99
CA VAL A 23 13.81 19.36 -5.98
C VAL A 23 13.42 20.69 -6.66
N ALA A 24 14.12 21.09 -7.73
CA ALA A 24 13.77 22.28 -8.49
C ALA A 24 12.39 22.16 -9.16
N ALA A 25 12.03 20.98 -9.68
CA ALA A 25 10.70 20.70 -10.22
C ALA A 25 9.61 20.77 -9.14
N GLU A 26 9.84 20.17 -7.97
CA GLU A 26 8.92 20.23 -6.82
C GLU A 26 8.73 21.67 -6.32
N ALA A 27 9.80 22.47 -6.24
CA ALA A 27 9.74 23.88 -5.85
C ALA A 27 8.93 24.72 -6.86
N ARG A 28 9.14 24.50 -8.17
CA ARG A 28 8.35 25.15 -9.24
C ARG A 28 6.87 24.82 -9.12
N GLU A 29 6.55 23.55 -8.88
CA GLU A 29 5.17 23.08 -8.73
C GLU A 29 4.49 23.70 -7.51
N ALA A 30 5.17 23.73 -6.37
CA ALA A 30 4.69 24.40 -5.17
C ALA A 30 4.47 25.90 -5.40
N ARG A 31 5.36 26.57 -6.15
CA ARG A 31 5.19 28.00 -6.50
C ARG A 31 4.01 28.22 -7.43
N ALA A 32 3.84 27.38 -8.44
CA ALA A 32 2.69 27.44 -9.34
C ALA A 32 1.37 27.20 -8.60
N ALA A 33 1.35 26.25 -7.65
CA ALA A 33 0.21 26.01 -6.79
C ALA A 33 -0.11 27.24 -5.93
N LEU A 34 0.89 27.85 -5.28
CA LEU A 34 0.74 29.06 -4.47
C LEU A 34 0.20 30.24 -5.29
N ALA A 35 0.75 30.47 -6.49
CA ALA A 35 0.29 31.53 -7.40
C ALA A 35 -1.16 31.31 -7.87
N GLY A 36 -1.52 30.05 -8.12
CA GLY A 36 -2.89 29.64 -8.44
C GLY A 36 -3.84 29.56 -7.24
N ARG A 37 -3.38 29.91 -6.03
CA ARG A 37 -4.10 29.73 -4.75
C ARG A 37 -4.64 28.32 -4.57
N ARG A 38 -3.86 27.33 -4.98
CA ARG A 38 -4.26 25.92 -4.97
C ARG A 38 -3.96 25.28 -3.61
N PHE A 39 -4.88 24.45 -3.12
CA PHE A 39 -4.73 23.69 -1.89
C PHE A 39 -5.32 22.28 -2.06
N ASN A 40 -4.78 21.31 -1.32
CA ASN A 40 -5.10 19.89 -1.50
C ASN A 40 -6.09 19.39 -0.44
N VAL A 41 -7.19 18.84 -0.91
CA VAL A 41 -8.19 18.12 -0.12
C VAL A 41 -8.04 16.63 -0.42
N ALA A 42 -7.45 15.88 0.49
CA ALA A 42 -7.23 14.45 0.29
C ALA A 42 -8.37 13.61 0.86
N VAL A 43 -8.87 12.68 0.06
CA VAL A 43 -9.86 11.69 0.49
C VAL A 43 -9.13 10.43 0.94
N MET A 44 -9.27 10.10 2.22
CA MET A 44 -8.55 9.03 2.90
C MET A 44 -9.51 8.06 3.57
N GLY A 45 -9.04 6.88 3.93
CA GLY A 45 -9.85 5.83 4.57
C GLY A 45 -9.48 4.45 4.07
N GLN A 46 -9.83 3.42 4.84
CA GLN A 46 -9.52 2.02 4.52
C GLN A 46 -10.00 1.59 3.12
N PHE A 47 -9.47 0.45 2.66
CA PHE A 47 -9.93 -0.17 1.42
C PHE A 47 -11.44 -0.45 1.46
N LYS A 48 -12.07 -0.35 0.29
CA LYS A 48 -13.51 -0.60 0.08
C LYS A 48 -14.48 0.29 0.89
N ARG A 49 -14.01 1.42 1.45
CA ARG A 49 -14.87 2.46 2.06
C ARG A 49 -15.49 3.43 1.05
N GLY A 50 -15.18 3.30 -0.24
CA GLY A 50 -15.81 4.08 -1.32
C GLY A 50 -15.23 5.48 -1.51
N LYS A 51 -13.90 5.64 -1.37
CA LYS A 51 -13.18 6.93 -1.55
C LYS A 51 -13.33 7.49 -2.96
N SER A 52 -12.95 6.72 -3.98
CA SER A 52 -13.06 7.12 -5.38
C SER A 52 -14.53 7.34 -5.79
N THR A 53 -15.45 6.52 -5.28
CA THR A 53 -16.90 6.74 -5.43
C THR A 53 -17.36 8.07 -4.82
N LEU A 54 -16.86 8.42 -3.63
CA LEU A 54 -17.15 9.71 -2.99
C LEU A 54 -16.60 10.88 -3.80
N ILE A 55 -15.38 10.78 -4.34
CA ILE A 55 -14.81 11.80 -5.21
C ILE A 55 -15.68 11.96 -6.47
N ASN A 56 -16.04 10.87 -7.15
CA ASN A 56 -16.94 10.91 -8.31
C ASN A 56 -18.29 11.57 -7.96
N ALA A 57 -18.84 11.26 -6.79
CA ALA A 57 -20.08 11.88 -6.30
C ALA A 57 -19.92 13.39 -6.04
N LEU A 58 -18.79 13.83 -5.47
CA LEU A 58 -18.46 15.25 -5.28
C LEU A 58 -18.28 15.99 -6.61
N LEU A 59 -17.73 15.32 -7.62
CA LEU A 59 -17.57 15.85 -8.97
C LEU A 59 -18.87 15.81 -9.79
N GLY A 60 -19.85 15.01 -9.36
CA GLY A 60 -21.12 14.81 -10.07
C GLY A 60 -21.01 13.94 -11.33
N ARG A 61 -19.91 13.21 -11.51
CA ARG A 61 -19.67 12.32 -12.66
C ARG A 61 -18.71 11.19 -12.30
N GLU A 62 -18.82 10.08 -13.03
CA GLU A 62 -17.89 8.96 -12.91
C GLU A 62 -16.60 9.28 -13.67
N LEU A 63 -15.49 9.45 -12.93
CA LEU A 63 -14.19 9.85 -13.46
C LEU A 63 -13.09 8.89 -12.99
N LEU A 64 -12.98 8.71 -11.68
CA LEU A 64 -12.01 7.81 -11.06
C LEU A 64 -12.53 6.37 -11.06
N PRO A 65 -11.68 5.36 -11.31
CA PRO A 65 -12.12 3.97 -11.30
C PRO A 65 -12.56 3.55 -9.88
N ALA A 66 -13.76 3.00 -9.76
CA ALA A 66 -14.37 2.61 -8.49
C ALA A 66 -14.88 1.16 -8.55
N ASP A 67 -13.98 0.19 -8.40
CA ASP A 67 -14.28 -1.25 -8.35
C ASP A 67 -14.26 -1.85 -6.93
N VAL A 68 -14.71 -3.11 -6.83
CA VAL A 68 -14.78 -3.91 -5.59
C VAL A 68 -13.42 -4.54 -5.20
N ALA A 69 -12.46 -4.58 -6.13
CA ALA A 69 -11.05 -4.97 -5.93
C ALA A 69 -10.21 -3.78 -5.40
N PRO A 70 -8.93 -3.91 -5.03
CA PRO A 70 -8.06 -2.74 -4.87
C PRO A 70 -8.06 -1.98 -6.21
N VAL A 71 -8.22 -0.66 -6.25
CA VAL A 71 -8.47 0.05 -7.53
C VAL A 71 -7.62 1.29 -7.77
N THR A 72 -6.80 1.70 -6.80
CA THR A 72 -5.91 2.85 -6.99
C THR A 72 -4.50 2.44 -6.62
N THR A 73 -3.59 2.49 -7.59
CA THR A 73 -2.16 2.18 -7.42
C THR A 73 -1.28 3.43 -7.40
N ALA A 74 -1.83 4.57 -7.80
CA ALA A 74 -1.14 5.86 -7.83
C ALA A 74 -2.02 7.00 -7.31
N VAL A 75 -1.37 8.04 -6.76
CA VAL A 75 -2.05 9.26 -6.32
C VAL A 75 -2.68 9.94 -7.53
N THR A 76 -3.96 10.29 -7.42
CA THR A 76 -4.67 11.02 -8.49
C THR A 76 -5.11 12.38 -7.97
N VAL A 77 -4.72 13.44 -8.66
CA VAL A 77 -5.06 14.82 -8.34
C VAL A 77 -6.05 15.35 -9.37
N VAL A 78 -7.21 15.78 -8.91
CA VAL A 78 -8.26 16.38 -9.73
C VAL A 78 -8.33 17.88 -9.42
N GLU A 79 -8.15 18.71 -10.43
CA GLU A 79 -8.12 20.17 -10.30
C GLU A 79 -8.96 20.88 -11.37
N CYS A 80 -9.20 22.17 -11.14
CA CYS A 80 -9.97 22.98 -12.10
C CYS A 80 -9.10 23.33 -13.30
N GLY A 81 -9.62 23.08 -14.51
CA GLY A 81 -9.03 23.55 -15.76
C GLY A 81 -10.07 24.03 -16.77
N PRO A 82 -9.64 24.78 -17.81
CA PRO A 82 -10.54 25.33 -18.82
C PRO A 82 -11.11 24.27 -19.77
N ARG A 83 -10.44 23.13 -19.89
CA ARG A 83 -10.83 21.97 -20.70
C ARG A 83 -10.50 20.70 -19.94
N GLU A 84 -11.15 19.62 -20.33
CA GLU A 84 -10.88 18.29 -19.79
C GLU A 84 -9.56 17.76 -20.37
N SER A 85 -8.59 17.49 -19.50
CA SER A 85 -7.30 16.90 -19.86
C SER A 85 -6.78 16.03 -18.71
N ALA A 86 -5.91 15.07 -19.04
CA ALA A 86 -5.19 14.29 -18.04
C ALA A 86 -3.72 14.12 -18.43
N ALA A 87 -2.86 14.06 -17.42
CA ALA A 87 -1.45 13.79 -17.59
C ALA A 87 -0.97 12.84 -16.49
N VAL A 88 -0.03 11.96 -16.84
CA VAL A 88 0.57 11.00 -15.93
C VAL A 88 2.05 11.33 -15.80
N ARG A 89 2.50 11.56 -14.58
CA ARG A 89 3.92 11.70 -14.25
C ARG A 89 4.42 10.42 -13.62
N PHE A 90 5.57 9.97 -14.11
CA PHE A 90 6.20 8.72 -13.69
C PHE A 90 7.33 8.98 -12.68
N VAL A 91 7.79 7.92 -12.01
CA VAL A 91 8.81 7.98 -10.95
C VAL A 91 10.17 8.48 -11.48
N ASP A 92 10.51 8.14 -12.72
CA ASP A 92 11.70 8.61 -13.43
C ASP A 92 11.61 10.08 -13.90
N GLY A 93 10.48 10.75 -13.65
CA GLY A 93 10.26 12.16 -13.91
C GLY A 93 9.67 12.48 -15.29
N HIS A 94 9.45 11.50 -16.18
CA HIS A 94 8.76 11.77 -17.44
C HIS A 94 7.27 12.03 -17.21
N GLU A 95 6.66 12.82 -18.11
CA GLU A 95 5.25 13.18 -18.07
C GLU A 95 4.61 12.89 -19.44
N GLU A 96 3.49 12.19 -19.43
CA GLU A 96 2.72 11.76 -20.62
C GLU A 96 1.31 12.35 -20.56
N GLU A 97 0.91 13.10 -21.58
CA GLU A 97 -0.49 13.51 -21.75
C GLU A 97 -1.33 12.31 -22.22
N ILE A 98 -2.45 12.08 -21.54
CA ILE A 98 -3.34 10.96 -21.82
C ILE A 98 -4.79 11.44 -21.99
N GLY A 99 -5.59 10.64 -22.67
CA GLY A 99 -7.05 10.81 -22.64
C GLY A 99 -7.58 10.55 -21.22
N VAL A 100 -8.58 11.32 -20.80
CA VAL A 100 -9.21 11.10 -19.47
C VAL A 100 -9.85 9.70 -19.37
N ASP A 101 -10.33 9.17 -20.49
CA ASP A 101 -10.81 7.79 -20.65
C ASP A 101 -9.70 6.74 -20.45
N GLN A 102 -8.44 7.11 -20.67
CA GLN A 102 -7.28 6.24 -20.50
C GLN A 102 -6.76 6.21 -19.06
N LEU A 103 -7.25 7.08 -18.18
CA LEU A 103 -6.81 7.16 -16.77
C LEU A 103 -6.83 5.79 -16.08
N ARG A 104 -7.89 5.00 -16.32
CA ARG A 104 -8.04 3.67 -15.73
C ARG A 104 -6.87 2.73 -16.08
N LEU A 105 -6.20 2.94 -17.21
CA LEU A 105 -5.03 2.13 -17.60
C LEU A 105 -3.83 2.35 -16.69
N PHE A 106 -3.72 3.52 -16.06
CA PHE A 106 -2.54 3.92 -15.30
C PHE A 106 -2.76 3.87 -13.80
N VAL A 107 -3.96 4.22 -13.33
CA VAL A 107 -4.21 4.34 -11.89
C VAL A 107 -4.92 3.12 -11.30
N SER A 108 -5.45 2.20 -12.11
CA SER A 108 -6.20 1.04 -11.60
C SER A 108 -5.34 -0.19 -11.35
N GLU A 109 -5.62 -0.94 -10.28
CA GLU A 109 -4.95 -2.23 -10.00
C GLU A 109 -5.13 -3.23 -11.15
N GLU A 110 -6.33 -3.26 -11.76
CA GLU A 110 -6.62 -4.16 -12.88
C GLU A 110 -5.66 -3.96 -14.08
N ASN A 111 -5.26 -2.72 -14.37
CA ASN A 111 -4.48 -2.37 -15.56
C ASN A 111 -3.03 -1.97 -15.26
N ASN A 112 -2.73 -1.67 -13.99
CA ASN A 112 -1.41 -1.32 -13.48
C ASN A 112 -1.21 -1.96 -12.09
N PRO A 113 -1.19 -3.31 -11.99
CA PRO A 113 -1.08 -4.01 -10.72
C PRO A 113 0.24 -3.67 -10.03
N GLY A 114 0.20 -3.44 -8.73
CA GLY A 114 1.39 -3.08 -7.93
C GLY A 114 2.12 -1.83 -8.43
N ASN A 115 1.46 -0.94 -9.18
CA ASN A 115 2.06 0.22 -9.83
C ASN A 115 3.29 -0.11 -10.72
N ARG A 116 3.30 -1.25 -11.42
CA ARG A 116 4.40 -1.67 -12.32
C ARG A 116 4.75 -0.67 -13.41
N LYS A 117 3.81 0.18 -13.82
CA LYS A 117 4.05 1.26 -14.79
C LYS A 117 4.85 2.41 -14.19
N GLY A 118 5.11 2.43 -12.88
CA GLY A 118 5.91 3.46 -12.22
C GLY A 118 5.22 4.81 -12.19
N VAL A 119 3.90 4.85 -12.01
CA VAL A 119 3.14 6.10 -11.98
C VAL A 119 3.33 6.79 -10.62
N ARG A 120 3.87 8.01 -10.62
CA ARG A 120 4.04 8.82 -9.41
C ARG A 120 2.77 9.61 -9.08
N VAL A 121 2.23 10.30 -10.08
CA VAL A 121 0.98 11.07 -9.92
C VAL A 121 0.23 11.15 -11.24
N ALA A 122 -1.08 10.94 -11.20
CA ALA A 122 -1.98 11.27 -12.29
C ALA A 122 -2.68 12.60 -12.00
N ARG A 123 -2.69 13.52 -12.96
CA ARG A 123 -3.37 14.81 -12.86
C ARG A 123 -4.52 14.84 -13.84
N ILE A 124 -5.64 15.38 -13.39
CA ILE A 124 -6.82 15.58 -14.21
C ILE A 124 -7.26 17.02 -14.03
N GLU A 125 -7.37 17.74 -15.13
CA GLU A 125 -7.97 19.07 -15.14
C GLU A 125 -9.37 18.98 -15.75
N LEU A 126 -10.38 19.56 -15.11
CA LEU A 126 -11.70 19.70 -15.70
C LEU A 126 -12.46 20.95 -15.22
N PRO A 127 -13.42 21.45 -16.00
CA PRO A 127 -14.33 22.50 -15.54
C PRO A 127 -15.25 21.95 -14.43
N CYS A 128 -15.00 22.32 -13.18
CA CYS A 128 -15.81 21.91 -12.03
C CYS A 128 -16.04 23.09 -11.06
N PRO A 129 -17.29 23.47 -10.75
CA PRO A 129 -17.58 24.57 -9.82
C PRO A 129 -16.97 24.38 -8.43
N LEU A 130 -16.91 23.15 -7.91
CA LEU A 130 -16.31 22.85 -6.61
C LEU A 130 -14.80 23.16 -6.59
N LEU A 131 -14.11 22.92 -7.71
CA LEU A 131 -12.66 23.08 -7.85
C LEU A 131 -12.26 24.53 -8.23
N ALA A 132 -13.22 25.35 -8.67
CA ALA A 132 -12.98 26.69 -9.21
C ALA A 132 -12.28 27.64 -8.24
N SER A 133 -12.41 27.42 -6.93
CA SER A 133 -11.78 28.22 -5.88
C SER A 133 -10.32 27.83 -5.58
N GLY A 134 -9.69 27.01 -6.44
CA GLY A 134 -8.32 26.50 -6.24
C GLY A 134 -8.26 25.18 -5.46
N MET A 135 -9.39 24.57 -5.14
CA MET A 135 -9.41 23.27 -4.48
C MET A 135 -8.92 22.17 -5.43
N ARG A 136 -8.03 21.31 -4.93
CA ARG A 136 -7.60 20.08 -5.60
C ARG A 136 -8.11 18.89 -4.81
N LEU A 137 -8.92 18.03 -5.43
CA LEU A 137 -9.33 16.77 -4.81
C LEU A 137 -8.26 15.72 -5.08
N VAL A 138 -7.79 15.06 -4.03
CA VAL A 138 -6.74 14.05 -4.15
C VAL A 138 -7.31 12.71 -3.74
N ASP A 139 -7.29 11.76 -4.67
CA ASP A 139 -7.48 10.35 -4.36
C ASP A 139 -6.15 9.74 -3.96
N THR A 140 -6.14 9.12 -2.78
CA THR A 140 -4.92 8.58 -2.18
C THR A 140 -5.00 7.05 -2.06
N PRO A 141 -4.14 6.30 -2.78
CA PRO A 141 -4.10 4.86 -2.65
C PRO A 141 -3.49 4.46 -1.29
N GLY A 142 -4.23 3.71 -0.48
CA GLY A 142 -3.78 3.05 0.77
C GLY A 142 -3.23 3.93 1.89
N VAL A 143 -3.56 5.23 1.93
CA VAL A 143 -3.42 6.03 3.17
C VAL A 143 -4.35 5.50 4.27
N GLY A 144 -5.33 4.65 3.94
CA GLY A 144 -6.34 4.04 4.80
C GLY A 144 -5.89 3.03 5.85
N SER A 145 -4.75 2.42 5.65
CA SER A 145 -4.26 1.28 6.42
C SER A 145 -2.85 1.61 6.86
N VAL A 146 -2.70 1.89 8.15
CA VAL A 146 -1.38 2.12 8.78
C VAL A 146 -0.46 0.89 8.63
N PHE A 147 -1.01 -0.23 8.14
CA PHE A 147 -0.36 -1.53 8.01
C PHE A 147 -0.17 -2.04 6.57
N GLU A 148 -0.54 -1.28 5.52
CA GLU A 148 -0.28 -1.72 4.13
C GLU A 148 0.76 -0.87 3.40
N ASN A 149 1.62 -1.57 2.67
CA ASN A 149 2.83 -1.10 2.00
C ASN A 149 2.52 -0.38 0.70
N ASN A 150 2.04 0.86 0.79
CA ASN A 150 1.94 1.69 -0.41
C ASN A 150 3.22 2.49 -0.65
N GLY A 151 3.55 2.63 -1.94
CA GLY A 151 4.82 3.13 -2.45
C GLY A 151 5.14 4.58 -2.06
N GLU A 152 6.40 4.96 -2.32
CA GLU A 152 7.01 6.27 -2.04
C GLU A 152 6.08 7.45 -2.39
N ALA A 153 5.38 7.36 -3.52
CA ALA A 153 4.46 8.38 -4.03
C ALA A 153 3.33 8.77 -3.07
N THR A 154 2.76 7.82 -2.31
CA THR A 154 1.67 8.13 -1.38
C THR A 154 2.20 8.83 -0.12
N ARG A 155 3.35 8.41 0.39
CA ARG A 155 3.96 8.98 1.61
C ARG A 155 4.51 10.38 1.35
N GLU A 156 5.14 10.57 0.19
CA GLU A 156 5.60 11.87 -0.28
C GLU A 156 4.44 12.88 -0.43
N PHE A 157 3.22 12.37 -0.65
CA PHE A 157 2.04 13.23 -0.80
C PHE A 157 1.45 13.68 0.54
N VAL A 158 1.59 12.92 1.63
CA VAL A 158 0.98 13.25 2.94
C VAL A 158 1.34 14.65 3.45
N PRO A 159 2.61 15.10 3.41
CA PRO A 159 2.97 16.47 3.80
C PRO A 159 2.24 17.55 3.01
N ARG A 160 1.77 17.25 1.79
CA ARG A 160 1.11 18.21 0.88
C ARG A 160 -0.39 18.36 1.14
N ILE A 161 -0.94 17.67 2.15
CA ILE A 161 -2.39 17.62 2.40
C ILE A 161 -2.81 18.77 3.32
N ASP A 162 -3.70 19.63 2.86
CA ASP A 162 -4.16 20.79 3.63
C ASP A 162 -5.42 20.47 4.44
N VAL A 163 -6.29 19.68 3.83
CA VAL A 163 -7.58 19.25 4.38
C VAL A 163 -7.74 17.75 4.16
N ALA A 164 -8.14 17.02 5.20
CA ALA A 164 -8.44 15.60 5.09
C ALA A 164 -9.95 15.35 5.08
N VAL A 165 -10.42 14.49 4.18
CA VAL A 165 -11.77 13.90 4.19
C VAL A 165 -11.58 12.42 4.52
N VAL A 166 -11.82 12.06 5.77
CA VAL A 166 -11.67 10.69 6.27
C VAL A 166 -12.98 9.93 6.10
N VAL A 167 -12.96 8.95 5.21
CA VAL A 167 -14.08 8.07 4.88
C VAL A 167 -14.03 6.84 5.76
N LEU A 168 -15.03 6.72 6.64
CA LEU A 168 -15.17 5.68 7.63
C LEU A 168 -16.30 4.72 7.27
N GLY A 169 -16.20 3.48 7.73
CA GLY A 169 -17.28 2.51 7.69
C GLY A 169 -18.48 2.87 8.57
N SER A 170 -19.69 2.70 8.04
CA SER A 170 -20.92 2.79 8.83
C SER A 170 -21.27 1.48 9.56
N ASP A 171 -20.72 0.33 9.09
CA ASP A 171 -20.79 -0.99 9.72
C ASP A 171 -19.62 -1.88 9.22
N PRO A 172 -18.75 -2.45 10.09
CA PRO A 172 -18.62 -2.13 11.52
C PRO A 172 -18.21 -0.66 11.74
N PRO A 173 -18.58 -0.07 12.89
CA PRO A 173 -18.21 1.31 13.22
C PRO A 173 -16.72 1.41 13.58
N ILE A 174 -16.04 2.46 13.08
CA ILE A 174 -14.60 2.78 13.16
C ILE A 174 -13.66 1.66 13.65
N THR A 175 -12.83 1.16 12.75
CA THR A 175 -11.82 0.12 13.00
C THR A 175 -10.53 0.65 13.63
N GLY A 176 -9.67 -0.25 14.13
CA GLY A 176 -8.36 0.09 14.68
C GLY A 176 -7.45 0.83 13.70
N ASP A 177 -7.40 0.39 12.43
CA ASP A 177 -6.54 1.04 11.43
C ASP A 177 -7.11 2.38 10.97
N GLU A 178 -8.43 2.52 10.89
CA GLU A 178 -9.07 3.82 10.63
C GLU A 178 -8.75 4.81 11.76
N LEU A 179 -8.72 4.35 13.02
CA LEU A 179 -8.32 5.17 14.15
C LEU A 179 -6.84 5.54 14.09
N ALA A 180 -5.97 4.60 13.72
CA ALA A 180 -4.54 4.83 13.56
C ALA A 180 -4.25 5.85 12.43
N LEU A 181 -4.99 5.77 11.32
CA LEU A 181 -4.96 6.76 10.24
C LEU A 181 -5.34 8.15 10.76
N VAL A 182 -6.44 8.27 11.50
CA VAL A 182 -6.86 9.57 12.04
C VAL A 182 -5.77 10.17 12.93
N LYS A 183 -5.14 9.36 13.78
CA LYS A 183 -4.04 9.81 14.66
C LYS A 183 -2.79 10.22 13.89
N SER A 184 -2.48 9.59 12.75
CA SER A 184 -1.31 9.93 11.95
C SER A 184 -1.49 11.21 11.13
N VAL A 185 -2.70 11.46 10.64
CA VAL A 185 -2.99 12.61 9.77
C VAL A 185 -3.35 13.86 10.56
N ALA A 186 -4.00 13.72 11.73
CA ALA A 186 -4.46 14.87 12.51
C ALA A 186 -3.38 15.90 12.87
N PRO A 187 -2.13 15.54 13.21
CA PRO A 187 -1.07 16.51 13.49
C PRO A 187 -0.63 17.32 12.26
N GLY A 188 -0.86 16.80 11.04
CA GLY A 188 -0.34 17.37 9.80
C GLY A 188 -1.33 18.20 8.98
N VAL A 189 -2.63 18.15 9.32
CA VAL A 189 -3.69 18.82 8.54
C VAL A 189 -4.42 19.86 9.38
N GLY A 190 -4.77 20.99 8.76
CA GLY A 190 -5.45 22.08 9.48
C GLY A 190 -6.93 21.79 9.75
N ARG A 191 -7.54 20.89 8.97
CA ARG A 191 -8.97 20.55 9.11
C ARG A 191 -9.28 19.14 8.61
N ILE A 192 -10.16 18.45 9.33
CA ILE A 192 -10.61 17.09 9.01
C ILE A 192 -12.14 17.08 8.87
N PHE A 193 -12.64 16.43 7.84
CA PHE A 193 -14.04 16.06 7.67
C PHE A 193 -14.18 14.55 7.82
N PHE A 194 -15.14 14.10 8.63
CA PHE A 194 -15.42 12.68 8.82
C PHE A 194 -16.69 12.30 8.07
N VAL A 195 -16.59 11.32 7.18
CA VAL A 195 -17.68 10.84 6.33
C VAL A 195 -17.96 9.37 6.65
N LEU A 196 -19.14 9.10 7.23
CA LEU A 196 -19.67 7.75 7.42
C LEU A 196 -20.36 7.34 6.12
N ASN A 197 -19.64 6.63 5.24
CA ASN A 197 -20.13 6.28 3.90
C ASN A 197 -20.92 4.96 3.91
N LYS A 198 -21.67 4.72 2.83
CA LYS A 198 -22.62 3.60 2.68
C LYS A 198 -23.82 3.68 3.63
N ALA A 199 -24.31 4.90 3.88
CA ALA A 199 -25.49 5.12 4.72
C ALA A 199 -26.76 4.46 4.17
N ASP A 200 -26.82 4.17 2.86
CA ASP A 200 -27.95 3.53 2.16
C ASP A 200 -28.23 2.09 2.59
N ILE A 201 -27.20 1.36 3.03
CA ILE A 201 -27.34 -0.05 3.45
C ILE A 201 -27.51 -0.22 4.97
N VAL A 202 -27.50 0.87 5.73
CA VAL A 202 -27.54 0.85 7.21
C VAL A 202 -28.85 1.47 7.70
N ALA A 203 -29.61 0.70 8.49
CA ALA A 203 -30.86 1.20 9.07
C ALA A 203 -30.62 2.36 10.06
N GLU A 204 -31.54 3.32 10.10
CA GLU A 204 -31.44 4.55 10.93
C GLU A 204 -31.07 4.29 12.40
N PRO A 205 -31.68 3.31 13.11
CA PRO A 205 -31.33 3.06 14.51
C PRO A 205 -29.88 2.57 14.70
N VAL A 206 -29.33 1.88 13.69
CA VAL A 206 -27.94 1.41 13.69
C VAL A 206 -27.00 2.57 13.38
N ARG A 207 -27.37 3.46 12.43
CA ARG A 207 -26.60 4.67 12.10
C ARG A 207 -26.37 5.58 13.31
N VAL A 208 -27.41 5.83 14.10
CA VAL A 208 -27.31 6.67 15.31
C VAL A 208 -26.35 6.06 16.34
N LYS A 209 -26.40 4.73 16.53
CA LYS A 209 -25.49 4.03 17.44
C LYS A 209 -24.05 4.03 16.94
N ALA A 210 -23.85 3.76 15.64
CA ALA A 210 -22.53 3.81 15.00
C ALA A 210 -21.92 5.21 15.13
N GLU A 211 -22.69 6.27 14.86
CA GLU A 211 -22.24 7.65 15.03
C GLU A 211 -21.83 7.96 16.48
N ALA A 212 -22.67 7.59 17.45
CA ALA A 212 -22.37 7.82 18.86
C ALA A 212 -21.10 7.09 19.33
N PHE A 213 -20.88 5.87 18.84
CA PHE A 213 -19.65 5.11 19.10
C PHE A 213 -18.44 5.76 18.43
N THR A 214 -18.51 6.05 17.13
CA THR A 214 -17.42 6.68 16.37
C THR A 214 -17.05 8.05 16.93
N ARG A 215 -18.03 8.88 17.31
CA ARG A 215 -17.78 10.18 17.95
C ARG A 215 -16.99 10.03 19.25
N ARG A 216 -17.31 9.03 20.08
CA ARG A 216 -16.58 8.78 21.34
C ARG A 216 -15.13 8.38 21.06
N VAL A 217 -14.93 7.42 20.17
CA VAL A 217 -13.58 6.92 19.81
C VAL A 217 -12.72 8.04 19.20
N LEU A 218 -13.29 8.85 18.30
CA LEU A 218 -12.58 9.98 17.70
C LEU A 218 -12.27 11.07 18.73
N ARG A 219 -13.19 11.37 19.64
CA ARG A 219 -12.95 12.34 20.72
C ARG A 219 -11.78 11.91 21.60
N ASP A 220 -11.76 10.63 21.98
CA ASP A 220 -10.68 10.08 22.80
C ASP A 220 -9.33 10.10 22.07
N ALA A 221 -9.33 9.90 20.74
CA ALA A 221 -8.12 9.90 19.93
C ALA A 221 -7.58 11.29 19.57
N LEU A 222 -8.46 12.26 19.34
CA LEU A 222 -8.11 13.63 18.96
C LEU A 222 -7.91 14.54 20.18
N GLY A 223 -8.47 14.17 21.34
CA GLY A 223 -8.49 15.02 22.53
C GLY A 223 -9.51 16.17 22.46
N ASP A 224 -10.30 16.26 21.38
CA ASP A 224 -11.35 17.27 21.16
C ASP A 224 -12.53 16.67 20.39
N ASP A 225 -13.68 17.36 20.33
CA ASP A 225 -14.83 16.91 19.56
C ASP A 225 -14.51 16.87 18.04
N PRO A 226 -14.78 15.75 17.34
CA PRO A 226 -14.49 15.63 15.90
C PRO A 226 -15.39 16.50 15.01
N GLY A 227 -16.28 17.30 15.59
CA GLY A 227 -17.24 18.13 14.88
C GLY A 227 -18.37 17.30 14.26
N ARG A 228 -18.80 17.69 13.06
CA ARG A 228 -19.90 17.03 12.36
C ARG A 228 -19.44 15.73 11.72
N LEU A 229 -20.12 14.61 12.03
CA LEU A 229 -20.00 13.35 11.32
C LEU A 229 -21.03 13.32 10.19
N ILE A 230 -20.59 13.20 8.95
CA ILE A 230 -21.44 13.30 7.76
C ILE A 230 -21.80 11.89 7.30
N HIS A 231 -23.07 11.50 7.46
CA HIS A 231 -23.58 10.26 6.86
C HIS A 231 -23.86 10.49 5.39
N ALA A 232 -23.22 9.71 4.52
CA ALA A 232 -23.34 9.87 3.08
C ALA A 232 -23.59 8.53 2.38
N SER A 233 -24.37 8.57 1.30
CA SER A 233 -24.37 7.52 0.28
C SER A 233 -23.76 8.08 -1.00
N ALA A 234 -22.45 7.86 -1.17
CA ALA A 234 -21.75 8.24 -2.40
C ALA A 234 -22.37 7.57 -3.64
N LEU A 235 -22.85 6.33 -3.51
CA LEU A 235 -23.49 5.59 -4.59
C LEU A 235 -24.82 6.24 -5.01
N THR A 236 -25.66 6.62 -4.05
CA THR A 236 -26.94 7.29 -4.33
C THR A 236 -26.71 8.64 -5.02
N ALA A 237 -25.74 9.42 -4.54
CA ALA A 237 -25.37 10.70 -5.14
C ALA A 237 -24.87 10.55 -6.58
N LEU A 238 -24.00 9.57 -6.83
CA LEU A 238 -23.44 9.31 -8.16
C LEU A 238 -24.50 8.82 -9.16
N GLY A 239 -25.48 8.04 -8.70
CA GLY A 239 -26.61 7.57 -9.50
C GLY A 239 -27.65 8.64 -9.88
N GLY A 240 -27.37 9.92 -9.59
CA GLY A 240 -28.28 11.05 -9.85
C GLY A 240 -29.34 11.27 -8.76
N GLY A 241 -29.26 10.53 -7.65
CA GLY A 241 -30.10 10.75 -6.47
C GLY A 241 -29.59 11.93 -5.63
N LEU A 242 -30.50 12.59 -4.91
CA LEU A 242 -30.13 13.59 -3.91
C LEU A 242 -29.71 12.89 -2.61
N ASP A 243 -28.41 12.82 -2.34
CA ASP A 243 -27.90 12.40 -1.02
C ASP A 243 -27.62 13.64 -0.15
N PRO A 244 -28.33 13.81 1.00
CA PRO A 244 -28.13 14.95 1.89
C PRO A 244 -26.72 15.04 2.48
N GLY A 245 -26.03 13.90 2.62
CA GLY A 245 -24.68 13.81 3.16
C GLY A 245 -23.62 14.35 2.21
N VAL A 246 -23.61 13.85 0.97
CA VAL A 246 -22.74 14.35 -0.10
C VAL A 246 -23.03 15.83 -0.35
N ALA A 247 -24.31 16.23 -0.43
CA ALA A 247 -24.67 17.64 -0.58
C ALA A 247 -24.16 18.52 0.58
N ALA A 248 -24.21 18.01 1.82
CA ALA A 248 -23.66 18.71 2.97
C ALA A 248 -22.14 18.84 2.89
N LEU A 249 -21.42 17.77 2.53
CA LEU A 249 -19.98 17.80 2.35
C LEU A 249 -19.56 18.76 1.23
N THR A 250 -20.24 18.74 0.07
CA THR A 250 -19.98 19.66 -1.05
C THR A 250 -20.14 21.12 -0.62
N ARG A 251 -21.21 21.45 0.13
CA ARG A 251 -21.42 22.80 0.66
C ARG A 251 -20.31 23.16 1.65
N ASP A 252 -20.01 22.30 2.61
CA ASP A 252 -19.03 22.59 3.67
C ASP A 252 -17.62 22.78 3.08
N LEU A 253 -17.24 22.01 2.06
CA LEU A 253 -15.99 22.18 1.29
C LEU A 253 -16.00 23.47 0.45
N SER A 254 -17.12 23.80 -0.18
CA SER A 254 -17.26 25.05 -0.96
C SER A 254 -17.15 26.28 -0.05
N GLU A 255 -17.78 26.24 1.13
CA GLU A 255 -17.66 27.30 2.14
C GLU A 255 -16.24 27.41 2.69
N LEU A 256 -15.56 26.29 2.93
CA LEU A 256 -14.16 26.28 3.34
C LEU A 256 -13.27 26.92 2.28
N ALA A 257 -13.44 26.54 1.01
CA ALA A 257 -12.69 27.11 -0.10
C ALA A 257 -12.93 28.63 -0.22
N ALA A 258 -14.18 29.07 -0.10
CA ALA A 258 -14.54 30.48 -0.18
C ALA A 258 -13.99 31.32 0.99
N ARG A 259 -13.99 30.79 2.22
CA ARG A 259 -13.58 31.53 3.42
C ARG A 259 -12.08 31.46 3.71
N ALA A 260 -11.47 30.30 3.48
CA ALA A 260 -10.12 29.98 3.91
C ALA A 260 -9.19 29.55 2.78
N GLY A 261 -9.65 29.45 1.52
CA GLY A 261 -8.85 28.94 0.40
C GLY A 261 -7.51 29.66 0.22
N THR A 262 -7.50 31.00 0.30
CA THR A 262 -6.26 31.78 0.20
C THR A 262 -5.28 31.48 1.34
N GLU A 263 -5.78 31.32 2.57
CA GLU A 263 -4.94 31.01 3.73
C GLU A 263 -4.45 29.55 3.70
N LEU A 264 -5.30 28.62 3.24
CA LEU A 264 -4.92 27.23 3.00
C LEU A 264 -3.82 27.12 1.94
N ALA A 265 -3.96 27.84 0.82
CA ALA A 265 -2.92 27.87 -0.21
C ALA A 265 -1.61 28.47 0.30
N ARG A 266 -1.69 29.50 1.14
CA ARG A 266 -0.52 30.13 1.78
C ARG A 266 0.19 29.16 2.73
N THR A 267 -0.55 28.51 3.62
CA THR A 267 0.01 27.54 4.57
C THR A 267 0.55 26.30 3.87
N SER A 268 -0.10 25.84 2.79
CA SER A 268 0.39 24.79 1.89
C SER A 268 1.75 25.15 1.29
N GLY A 269 1.86 26.35 0.70
CA GLY A 269 3.12 26.85 0.13
C GLY A 269 4.23 26.98 1.17
N ALA A 270 3.93 27.51 2.36
CA ALA A 270 4.90 27.61 3.45
C ALA A 270 5.41 26.23 3.89
N ARG A 271 4.51 25.24 4.01
CA ARG A 271 4.86 23.87 4.40
C ARG A 271 5.72 23.18 3.33
N ALA A 272 5.35 23.33 2.07
CA ALA A 272 6.14 22.82 0.95
C ALA A 272 7.56 23.43 0.95
N ALA A 273 7.67 24.74 1.14
CA ALA A 273 8.97 25.43 1.26
C ALA A 273 9.80 24.87 2.43
N ARG A 274 9.24 24.77 3.64
CA ARG A 274 9.95 24.20 4.81
C ARG A 274 10.44 22.79 4.54
N HIS A 275 9.60 21.92 3.98
CA HIS A 275 9.95 20.53 3.69
C HIS A 275 11.10 20.42 2.69
N LEU A 276 10.99 21.12 1.54
CA LEU A 276 12.01 21.05 0.49
C LEU A 276 13.33 21.71 0.90
N VAL A 277 13.27 22.85 1.60
CA VAL A 277 14.48 23.51 2.09
C VAL A 277 15.21 22.64 3.12
N ALA A 278 14.50 21.95 4.01
CA ALA A 278 15.12 21.02 4.96
C ALA A 278 15.93 19.91 4.25
N ARG A 279 15.43 19.37 3.13
CA ARG A 279 16.15 18.38 2.30
C ARG A 279 17.45 18.95 1.74
N VAL A 280 17.42 20.16 1.18
CA VAL A 280 18.61 20.80 0.60
C VAL A 280 19.62 21.20 1.67
N LEU A 281 19.16 21.74 2.80
CA LEU A 281 20.03 22.08 3.93
C LEU A 281 20.78 20.86 4.47
N GLY A 282 20.10 19.71 4.60
CA GLY A 282 20.76 18.46 5.01
C GLY A 282 21.90 18.05 4.07
N ALA A 283 21.68 18.15 2.76
CA ALA A 283 22.72 17.87 1.77
C ALA A 283 23.90 18.86 1.83
N LEU A 284 23.64 20.14 2.08
CA LEU A 284 24.68 21.17 2.23
C LEU A 284 25.53 20.92 3.49
N ASP A 285 24.91 20.58 4.61
CA ASP A 285 25.60 20.36 5.87
C ASP A 285 26.52 19.12 5.81
N ILE A 286 26.12 18.06 5.10
CA ILE A 286 26.98 16.88 4.82
C ILE A 286 28.22 17.27 4.02
N GLU A 287 28.06 18.01 2.92
CA GLU A 287 29.16 18.41 2.05
C GLU A 287 30.17 19.30 2.80
N ARG A 288 29.66 20.18 3.66
CA ARG A 288 30.43 21.10 4.49
C ARG A 288 31.28 20.37 5.54
N ALA A 289 30.71 19.38 6.23
CA ALA A 289 31.42 18.57 7.21
C ALA A 289 32.58 17.76 6.58
N ALA A 290 32.38 17.26 5.36
CA ALA A 290 33.39 16.51 4.62
C ALA A 290 34.62 17.38 4.24
N LEU A 291 34.42 18.67 4.00
CA LEU A 291 35.49 19.60 3.58
C LEU A 291 36.38 20.08 4.76
N LEU A 292 35.85 20.11 5.99
CA LEU A 292 36.55 20.64 7.18
C LEU A 292 37.46 19.62 7.90
N SER A 293 37.33 18.32 7.63
CA SER A 293 37.97 17.24 8.43
C SER A 293 39.42 16.92 8.00
N PRO A 294 40.46 16.89 8.88
CA PRO A 294 41.87 16.52 8.56
C PRO A 294 42.00 15.18 7.79
N THR A 295 42.92 15.05 6.82
CA THR A 295 42.92 13.94 5.83
C THR A 295 43.22 12.58 6.48
N ASP A 296 44.14 12.57 7.43
CA ASP A 296 44.52 11.45 8.30
C ASP A 296 43.49 11.19 9.42
N GLU A 297 42.58 12.13 9.65
CA GLU A 297 41.39 11.93 10.48
C GLU A 297 40.24 11.34 9.66
N ILE A 298 40.10 11.72 8.38
CA ILE A 298 39.17 11.09 7.43
C ILE A 298 39.48 9.59 7.29
N ASP A 299 40.74 9.20 7.12
CA ASP A 299 41.11 7.78 7.01
C ASP A 299 40.79 7.00 8.30
N ARG A 300 40.99 7.59 9.48
CA ARG A 300 40.60 6.99 10.78
C ARG A 300 39.08 6.88 10.93
N ARG A 301 38.33 7.88 10.48
CA ARG A 301 36.86 7.91 10.52
C ARG A 301 36.26 6.90 9.53
N ILE A 302 36.84 6.77 8.33
CA ILE A 302 36.49 5.71 7.36
C ILE A 302 36.74 4.33 7.98
N ALA A 303 37.89 4.12 8.60
CA ALA A 303 38.20 2.85 9.25
C ALA A 303 37.20 2.51 10.37
N ALA A 304 36.87 3.48 11.22
CA ALA A 304 35.86 3.31 12.28
C ALA A 304 34.45 3.02 11.72
N PHE A 305 34.06 3.69 10.64
CA PHE A 305 32.80 3.43 9.96
C PHE A 305 32.76 2.01 9.35
N LEU A 306 33.83 1.59 8.67
CA LEU A 306 33.93 0.25 8.09
C LEU A 306 33.89 -0.86 9.15
N ASP A 307 34.42 -0.61 10.34
CA ASP A 307 34.35 -1.54 11.47
C ASP A 307 32.93 -1.64 12.04
N ALA A 308 32.26 -0.50 12.24
CA ALA A 308 30.86 -0.47 12.63
C ALA A 308 29.94 -1.16 11.59
N MET A 309 30.26 -1.06 10.30
CA MET A 309 29.53 -1.76 9.24
C MET A 309 29.66 -3.29 9.35
N ARG A 310 30.82 -3.81 9.78
CA ARG A 310 30.98 -5.26 10.01
C ARG A 310 30.07 -5.76 11.12
N ASP A 311 29.97 -5.01 12.22
CA ASP A 311 29.06 -5.35 13.32
C ASP A 311 27.59 -5.33 12.86
N ILE A 312 27.22 -4.41 11.97
CA ILE A 312 25.89 -4.32 11.38
C ILE A 312 25.63 -5.51 10.45
N ASP A 313 26.61 -5.94 9.65
CA ASP A 313 26.50 -7.11 8.78
C ASP A 313 26.24 -8.39 9.60
N ASP A 314 26.92 -8.57 10.72
CA ASP A 314 26.71 -9.71 11.64
C ASP A 314 25.32 -9.69 12.28
N LEU A 315 24.85 -8.50 12.68
CA LEU A 315 23.49 -8.31 13.20
C LEU A 315 22.44 -8.58 12.13
N ALA A 316 22.68 -8.17 10.88
CA ALA A 316 21.81 -8.44 9.75
C ALA A 316 21.71 -9.95 9.49
N LEU A 317 22.83 -10.66 9.51
CA LEU A 317 22.86 -12.12 9.35
C LEU A 317 22.05 -12.83 10.46
N ALA A 318 22.24 -12.42 11.71
CA ALA A 318 21.51 -12.96 12.86
C ALA A 318 20.01 -12.64 12.81
N ALA A 319 19.65 -11.43 12.36
CA ALA A 319 18.26 -11.02 12.16
C ALA A 319 17.58 -11.87 11.10
N LEU A 320 18.21 -12.06 9.93
CA LEU A 320 17.69 -12.91 8.86
C LEU A 320 17.47 -14.35 9.32
N ALA A 321 18.44 -14.93 10.01
CA ALA A 321 18.33 -16.30 10.54
C ALA A 321 17.13 -16.47 11.49
N ARG A 322 16.86 -15.50 12.38
CA ARG A 322 15.68 -15.52 13.27
C ARG A 322 14.37 -15.38 12.51
N THR A 323 14.35 -14.50 11.51
CA THR A 323 13.17 -14.24 10.68
C THR A 323 12.79 -15.49 9.87
N LYS A 324 13.79 -16.18 9.31
CA LYS A 324 13.61 -17.48 8.63
C LYS A 324 13.21 -18.60 9.59
N ALA A 325 13.77 -18.62 10.80
CA ALA A 325 13.37 -19.59 11.82
C ALA A 325 11.91 -19.41 12.25
N ALA A 326 11.41 -18.17 12.35
CA ALA A 326 10.01 -17.89 12.66
C ALA A 326 9.02 -18.45 11.61
N LEU A 327 9.39 -18.46 10.33
CA LEU A 327 8.62 -19.11 9.25
C LEU A 327 8.58 -20.64 9.40
N SER A 328 9.56 -21.25 10.06
CA SER A 328 9.70 -22.70 10.19
C SER A 328 9.00 -23.32 11.41
N TYR A 329 8.70 -22.54 12.45
CA TYR A 329 8.23 -23.07 13.74
C TYR A 329 6.74 -23.46 13.76
N ASP A 330 5.95 -23.01 12.78
CA ASP A 330 4.48 -23.09 12.82
C ASP A 330 3.88 -24.02 11.74
N TRP A 331 4.65 -25.01 11.28
CA TRP A 331 4.14 -26.01 10.32
C TRP A 331 3.38 -27.15 11.00
N SER A 332 3.63 -27.43 12.28
CA SER A 332 2.95 -28.50 13.01
C SER A 332 1.47 -28.19 13.28
N ALA A 333 1.15 -26.97 13.67
CA ALA A 333 -0.23 -26.53 13.87
C ALA A 333 -1.01 -26.50 12.55
N TRP A 334 -0.35 -26.07 11.47
CA TRP A 334 -0.91 -26.09 10.12
C TRP A 334 -1.23 -27.52 9.64
N GLU A 335 -0.32 -28.46 9.89
CA GLU A 335 -0.53 -29.87 9.55
C GLU A 335 -1.71 -30.47 10.33
N GLU A 336 -1.87 -30.11 11.61
CA GLU A 336 -2.99 -30.55 12.46
C GLU A 336 -4.35 -29.98 11.97
N GLU A 337 -4.36 -28.72 11.54
CA GLU A 337 -5.53 -28.07 10.95
C GLU A 337 -5.94 -28.74 9.62
N LYS A 338 -4.96 -29.08 8.77
CA LYS A 338 -5.21 -29.83 7.53
C LYS A 338 -5.77 -31.22 7.82
N GLU A 339 -5.22 -31.95 8.77
CA GLU A 339 -5.73 -33.27 9.14
C GLU A 339 -7.17 -33.19 9.68
N THR A 340 -7.47 -32.17 10.49
CA THR A 340 -8.82 -31.90 10.97
C THR A 340 -9.77 -31.62 9.81
N PHE A 341 -9.37 -30.75 8.89
CA PHE A 341 -10.14 -30.43 7.69
C PHE A 341 -10.34 -31.66 6.79
N LEU A 342 -9.32 -32.49 6.59
CA LEU A 342 -9.40 -33.73 5.81
C LEU A 342 -10.49 -34.65 6.36
N VAL A 343 -10.58 -34.80 7.68
CA VAL A 343 -11.62 -35.63 8.33
C VAL A 343 -13.02 -35.08 8.05
N GLU A 344 -13.22 -33.77 8.18
CA GLU A 344 -14.50 -33.11 7.92
C GLU A 344 -14.91 -33.17 6.44
N ALA A 345 -13.97 -32.86 5.55
CA ALA A 345 -14.16 -32.89 4.11
C ALA A 345 -14.49 -34.30 3.61
N ARG A 346 -13.82 -35.33 4.13
CA ARG A 346 -14.15 -36.75 3.86
C ARG A 346 -15.58 -37.09 4.24
N ARG A 347 -16.02 -36.63 5.42
CA ARG A 347 -17.38 -36.88 5.92
C ARG A 347 -18.42 -36.16 5.06
N ALA A 348 -18.18 -34.89 4.73
CA ALA A 348 -19.06 -34.08 3.88
C ALA A 348 -19.16 -34.65 2.46
N LEU A 349 -18.03 -35.06 1.88
CA LEU A 349 -17.94 -35.71 0.58
C LEU A 349 -18.78 -36.99 0.52
N ARG A 350 -18.59 -37.91 1.48
CA ARG A 350 -19.34 -39.17 1.57
C ARG A 350 -20.84 -38.92 1.69
N ALA A 351 -21.26 -38.03 2.59
CA ALA A 351 -22.66 -37.68 2.78
C ALA A 351 -23.29 -37.05 1.51
N SER A 352 -22.55 -36.18 0.82
CA SER A 352 -22.99 -35.54 -0.42
C SER A 352 -23.22 -36.55 -1.55
N VAL A 353 -22.29 -37.49 -1.74
CA VAL A 353 -22.38 -38.54 -2.76
C VAL A 353 -23.52 -39.51 -2.46
N GLU A 354 -23.70 -39.92 -1.19
CA GLU A 354 -24.79 -40.81 -0.78
C GLU A 354 -26.17 -40.16 -0.95
N SER A 355 -26.31 -38.88 -0.58
CA SER A 355 -27.55 -38.12 -0.72
C SER A 355 -27.96 -37.95 -2.18
N GLU A 356 -27.02 -37.64 -3.07
CA GLU A 356 -27.31 -37.47 -4.50
C GLU A 356 -27.68 -38.79 -5.16
N LEU A 357 -27.03 -39.90 -4.79
CA LEU A 357 -27.37 -41.22 -5.32
C LEU A 357 -28.73 -41.74 -4.83
N ALA A 358 -29.17 -41.33 -3.64
CA ALA A 358 -30.51 -41.64 -3.15
C ALA A 358 -31.61 -40.98 -3.98
N ARG A 359 -31.33 -39.86 -4.65
CA ARG A 359 -32.29 -39.13 -5.51
C ARG A 359 -32.46 -39.75 -6.90
N LEU A 360 -31.58 -40.66 -7.30
CA LEU A 360 -31.56 -41.28 -8.63
C LEU A 360 -32.39 -42.57 -8.72
N ASP A 361 -33.45 -42.69 -7.91
CA ASP A 361 -34.27 -43.90 -7.83
C ASP A 361 -34.89 -44.22 -9.21
N GLY A 362 -34.49 -45.34 -9.80
CA GLY A 362 -34.94 -45.79 -11.13
C GLY A 362 -33.95 -45.62 -12.30
N ALA A 363 -32.81 -44.93 -12.13
CA ALA A 363 -31.81 -44.74 -13.20
C ALA A 363 -31.10 -46.05 -13.63
N SER A 364 -30.47 -46.04 -14.81
CA SER A 364 -29.69 -47.20 -15.29
C SER A 364 -28.40 -47.38 -14.46
N ARG A 365 -27.95 -48.64 -14.30
CA ARG A 365 -26.72 -48.97 -13.53
C ARG A 365 -25.45 -48.26 -14.06
N ARG A 366 -25.39 -47.96 -15.36
CA ARG A 366 -24.30 -47.17 -15.96
C ARG A 366 -24.42 -45.68 -15.60
N LYS A 367 -25.63 -45.13 -15.70
CA LYS A 367 -25.90 -43.72 -15.35
C LYS A 367 -25.61 -43.45 -13.87
N MET A 368 -26.01 -44.36 -12.97
CA MET A 368 -25.70 -44.27 -11.53
C MET A 368 -24.18 -44.21 -11.25
N ARG A 369 -23.38 -45.03 -11.94
CA ARG A 369 -21.91 -45.02 -11.77
C ARG A 369 -21.26 -43.73 -12.27
N ASN A 370 -21.69 -43.24 -13.43
CA ASN A 370 -21.16 -42.00 -14.00
C ASN A 370 -21.54 -40.80 -13.13
N GLN A 371 -22.80 -40.68 -12.73
CA GLN A 371 -23.27 -39.60 -11.86
C GLN A 371 -22.62 -39.65 -10.47
N ALA A 372 -22.44 -40.84 -9.89
CA ALA A 372 -21.68 -40.99 -8.64
C ALA A 372 -20.28 -40.39 -8.74
N ARG A 373 -19.56 -40.70 -9.82
CA ARG A 373 -18.19 -40.23 -10.06
C ARG A 373 -18.13 -38.73 -10.34
N GLU A 374 -19.00 -38.23 -11.21
CA GLU A 374 -19.07 -36.81 -11.56
C GLU A 374 -19.44 -35.94 -10.35
N HIS A 375 -20.40 -36.39 -9.54
CA HIS A 375 -20.76 -35.69 -8.31
C HIS A 375 -19.66 -35.77 -7.25
N ALA A 376 -18.98 -36.91 -7.12
CA ALA A 376 -17.84 -37.05 -6.21
C ALA A 376 -16.66 -36.16 -6.62
N ARG A 377 -16.39 -36.03 -7.94
CA ARG A 377 -15.44 -35.06 -8.50
C ARG A 377 -15.81 -33.65 -8.10
N ALA A 378 -17.01 -33.20 -8.46
CA ALA A 378 -17.44 -31.83 -8.17
C ALA A 378 -17.46 -31.53 -6.66
N ALA A 379 -17.78 -32.53 -5.84
CA ALA A 379 -17.69 -32.41 -4.38
C ALA A 379 -16.24 -32.33 -3.89
N GLY A 380 -15.32 -33.11 -4.46
CA GLY A 380 -13.89 -33.04 -4.19
C GLY A 380 -13.30 -31.69 -4.58
N GLU A 381 -13.56 -31.21 -5.80
CA GLU A 381 -13.16 -29.88 -6.30
C GLU A 381 -13.61 -28.76 -5.35
N ARG A 382 -14.87 -28.81 -4.88
CA ARG A 382 -15.37 -27.83 -3.89
C ARG A 382 -14.61 -27.87 -2.57
N GLN A 383 -14.29 -29.06 -2.05
CA GLN A 383 -13.52 -29.16 -0.79
C GLN A 383 -12.09 -28.66 -0.98
N VAL A 384 -11.44 -28.96 -2.10
CA VAL A 384 -10.10 -28.45 -2.42
C VAL A 384 -10.13 -26.93 -2.57
N ALA A 385 -11.13 -26.35 -3.22
CA ALA A 385 -11.27 -24.89 -3.34
C ALA A 385 -11.41 -24.21 -1.97
N ILE A 386 -12.22 -24.78 -1.07
CA ILE A 386 -12.36 -24.28 0.31
C ILE A 386 -11.02 -24.33 1.04
N TRP A 387 -10.27 -25.44 0.93
CA TRP A 387 -8.94 -25.53 1.53
C TRP A 387 -7.97 -24.51 0.93
N HIS A 388 -7.95 -24.38 -0.40
CA HIS A 388 -7.09 -23.44 -1.10
C HIS A 388 -7.34 -22.00 -0.65
N GLU A 389 -8.60 -21.55 -0.54
CA GLU A 389 -8.91 -20.21 -0.04
C GLU A 389 -8.42 -20.01 1.41
N ARG A 390 -8.61 -21.00 2.27
CA ARG A 390 -8.16 -20.96 3.68
C ARG A 390 -6.63 -20.93 3.78
N ALA A 391 -5.96 -21.79 3.02
CA ALA A 391 -4.51 -21.89 2.94
C ALA A 391 -3.88 -20.63 2.36
N ALA A 392 -4.41 -20.12 1.24
CA ALA A 392 -3.93 -18.87 0.65
C ALA A 392 -4.09 -17.69 1.62
N ALA A 393 -5.23 -17.60 2.32
CA ALA A 393 -5.45 -16.54 3.31
C ALA A 393 -4.48 -16.63 4.50
N GLU A 394 -4.17 -17.83 5.00
CA GLU A 394 -3.18 -18.02 6.07
C GLU A 394 -1.76 -17.68 5.60
N MET A 395 -1.36 -18.16 4.42
CA MET A 395 -0.02 -17.89 3.88
C MET A 395 0.16 -16.41 3.54
N GLN A 396 -0.90 -15.73 3.12
CA GLN A 396 -0.93 -14.28 2.94
C GLN A 396 -0.76 -13.53 4.27
N ARG A 397 -1.47 -13.92 5.34
CA ARG A 397 -1.26 -13.34 6.68
C ARG A 397 0.18 -13.55 7.18
N ARG A 398 0.74 -14.74 6.96
CA ARG A 398 2.12 -15.05 7.32
C ARG A 398 3.11 -14.20 6.54
N ARG A 399 2.90 -14.01 5.23
CA ARG A 399 3.67 -13.09 4.40
C ARG A 399 3.63 -11.68 4.97
N GLU A 400 2.44 -11.13 5.23
CA GLU A 400 2.28 -9.77 5.76
C GLU A 400 3.03 -9.56 7.07
N SER A 401 2.83 -10.47 8.04
CA SER A 401 3.53 -10.42 9.33
C SER A 401 5.06 -10.51 9.17
N TRP A 402 5.52 -11.40 8.30
CA TRP A 402 6.94 -11.62 8.06
C TRP A 402 7.60 -10.44 7.34
N THR A 403 6.97 -9.90 6.29
CA THR A 403 7.40 -8.71 5.57
C THR A 403 7.44 -7.48 6.48
N ALA A 404 6.45 -7.31 7.36
CA ALA A 404 6.44 -6.24 8.35
C ALA A 404 7.63 -6.35 9.32
N GLN A 405 7.88 -7.53 9.89
CA GLN A 405 9.01 -7.77 10.79
C GLN A 405 10.36 -7.59 10.11
N ALA A 406 10.50 -8.05 8.87
CA ALA A 406 11.71 -7.89 8.08
C ALA A 406 11.98 -6.41 7.77
N SER A 407 10.93 -5.64 7.44
CA SER A 407 11.02 -4.20 7.17
C SER A 407 11.37 -3.41 8.42
N GLU A 408 10.77 -3.73 9.58
CA GLU A 408 11.12 -3.13 10.86
C GLU A 408 12.61 -3.35 11.18
N ARG A 409 13.09 -4.58 10.99
CA ARG A 409 14.51 -4.93 11.19
C ARG A 409 15.43 -4.24 10.18
N ALA A 410 15.03 -4.16 8.92
CA ALA A 410 15.76 -3.45 7.87
C ALA A 410 15.94 -1.98 8.24
N ASN A 411 14.85 -1.31 8.62
CA ASN A 411 14.87 0.09 9.03
C ASN A 411 15.72 0.29 10.29
N ALA A 412 15.66 -0.62 11.27
CA ALA A 412 16.53 -0.58 12.44
C ALA A 412 18.03 -0.75 12.09
N LEU A 413 18.36 -1.57 11.10
CA LEU A 413 19.75 -1.73 10.62
C LEU A 413 20.21 -0.49 9.86
N ILE A 414 19.37 0.08 9.00
CA ILE A 414 19.66 1.31 8.26
C ILE A 414 19.83 2.49 9.23
N ASP A 415 19.00 2.60 10.25
CA ASP A 415 19.17 3.58 11.32
C ASP A 415 20.53 3.40 12.01
N ARG A 416 20.98 2.16 12.24
CA ARG A 416 22.33 1.91 12.78
C ARG A 416 23.43 2.33 11.82
N VAL A 417 23.28 2.12 10.51
CA VAL A 417 24.21 2.65 9.49
C VAL A 417 24.27 4.17 9.57
N ALA A 418 23.11 4.84 9.71
CA ALA A 418 23.02 6.29 9.89
C ALA A 418 23.75 6.76 11.15
N HIS A 419 23.53 6.08 12.28
CA HIS A 419 24.18 6.40 13.55
C HIS A 419 25.69 6.15 13.49
N ALA A 420 26.13 5.07 12.83
CA ALA A 420 27.54 4.78 12.63
C ALA A 420 28.21 5.85 11.77
N ALA A 421 27.54 6.29 10.69
CA ALA A 421 28.00 7.41 9.87
C ALA A 421 28.02 8.73 10.67
N ALA A 422 26.98 9.01 11.45
CA ALA A 422 26.92 10.18 12.32
C ALA A 422 28.05 10.21 13.34
N ALA A 423 28.31 9.09 14.03
CA ALA A 423 29.36 8.96 15.03
C ALA A 423 30.76 9.01 14.42
N ALA A 424 30.96 8.42 13.24
CA ALA A 424 32.25 8.43 12.57
C ALA A 424 32.58 9.80 11.96
N PHE A 425 31.60 10.52 11.42
CA PHE A 425 31.85 11.75 10.67
C PHE A 425 31.42 13.04 11.38
N ASP A 426 30.79 12.93 12.55
CA ASP A 426 30.24 14.05 13.34
C ASP A 426 29.17 14.85 12.58
N ILE A 427 28.32 14.11 11.84
CA ILE A 427 27.29 14.66 10.95
C ILE A 427 25.91 14.24 11.47
N PRO A 428 24.94 15.17 11.59
CA PRO A 428 23.54 14.78 11.77
C PRO A 428 23.04 14.12 10.48
N VAL A 429 23.06 12.80 10.44
CA VAL A 429 22.49 12.05 9.32
C VAL A 429 20.96 12.16 9.43
N ALA A 430 20.32 12.69 8.38
CA ALA A 430 18.87 12.66 8.26
C ALA A 430 18.43 11.20 8.43
N ARG A 431 17.44 10.94 9.31
CA ARG A 431 16.87 9.60 9.43
C ARG A 431 16.50 9.13 8.03
N PHE A 432 17.06 8.01 7.60
CA PHE A 432 16.64 7.39 6.36
C PHE A 432 15.14 7.11 6.49
N GLU A 433 14.36 7.48 5.48
CA GLU A 433 12.92 7.24 5.56
C GLU A 433 12.68 5.72 5.63
N PRO A 434 11.86 5.26 6.58
CA PRO A 434 11.59 3.84 6.73
C PRO A 434 10.88 3.35 5.46
N GLU A 435 11.53 2.43 4.76
CA GLU A 435 11.00 1.83 3.55
C GLU A 435 10.60 0.39 3.84
N VAL A 436 9.60 -0.09 3.12
CA VAL A 436 9.14 -1.46 3.29
C VAL A 436 9.67 -2.27 2.12
N LEU A 437 10.36 -3.36 2.44
CA LEU A 437 10.80 -4.34 1.46
C LEU A 437 9.58 -5.16 1.03
N ASP A 438 9.04 -4.94 -0.17
CA ASP A 438 7.96 -5.76 -0.72
C ASP A 438 8.41 -6.52 -1.97
N LEU A 439 7.93 -7.75 -2.10
CA LEU A 439 8.12 -8.60 -3.27
C LEU A 439 6.75 -8.81 -3.90
N ASP A 440 6.52 -8.20 -5.06
CA ASP A 440 5.29 -8.33 -5.83
C ASP A 440 5.18 -9.75 -6.43
N ALA A 441 4.65 -10.69 -5.65
CA ALA A 441 4.34 -12.03 -6.09
C ALA A 441 2.99 -12.47 -5.50
N PRO A 442 1.90 -12.49 -6.29
CA PRO A 442 0.63 -13.04 -5.82
C PRO A 442 0.76 -14.54 -5.55
N PRO A 443 -0.11 -15.11 -4.69
CA PRO A 443 -0.15 -16.54 -4.49
C PRO A 443 -0.46 -17.25 -5.82
N PRO A 444 0.17 -18.40 -6.09
CA PRO A 444 -0.04 -19.17 -7.31
C PRO A 444 -1.48 -19.66 -7.44
N VAL A 445 -1.98 -19.71 -8.68
CA VAL A 445 -3.32 -20.26 -9.00
C VAL A 445 -3.24 -21.78 -9.04
N PHE A 446 -4.23 -22.45 -8.44
CA PHE A 446 -4.29 -23.90 -8.35
C PHE A 446 -5.30 -24.51 -9.34
N GLU A 447 -4.91 -25.59 -10.01
CA GLU A 447 -5.78 -26.41 -10.86
C GLU A 447 -6.02 -27.78 -10.23
N PHE A 448 -7.29 -28.21 -10.16
CA PHE A 448 -7.64 -29.51 -9.57
C PHE A 448 -7.13 -30.67 -10.43
N PHE A 449 -6.29 -31.51 -9.82
CA PHE A 449 -5.71 -32.68 -10.47
C PHE A 449 -6.52 -33.95 -10.18
N GLU A 450 -6.96 -34.60 -11.26
CA GLU A 450 -7.53 -35.95 -11.21
C GLU A 450 -6.52 -36.97 -11.70
N ASP A 451 -6.24 -37.99 -10.89
CA ASP A 451 -5.59 -39.17 -11.41
C ASP A 451 -6.45 -39.81 -12.52
N VAL A 452 -5.82 -40.04 -13.67
CA VAL A 452 -6.35 -40.97 -14.67
C VAL A 452 -6.33 -42.36 -14.05
N ILE A 453 -7.49 -42.83 -13.60
CA ILE A 453 -7.67 -44.17 -13.00
C ILE A 453 -6.99 -45.22 -13.88
N PHE A 454 -5.94 -45.85 -13.35
CA PHE A 454 -5.49 -47.19 -13.73
C PHE A 454 -6.72 -48.10 -13.79
N LEU A 455 -6.96 -48.77 -14.91
CA LEU A 455 -7.97 -49.82 -15.04
C LEU A 455 -7.83 -50.83 -13.89
N ASP A 456 -8.60 -50.65 -12.81
CA ASP A 456 -8.68 -51.61 -11.72
C ASP A 456 -9.20 -52.93 -12.31
N PRO A 457 -8.43 -54.04 -12.31
CA PRO A 457 -8.89 -55.32 -12.83
C PRO A 457 -10.18 -55.81 -12.15
N ARG A 458 -10.46 -55.34 -10.92
CA ARG A 458 -11.69 -55.63 -10.18
C ARG A 458 -12.91 -54.89 -10.74
N ALA A 459 -12.75 -53.85 -11.54
CA ALA A 459 -13.86 -53.11 -12.15
C ALA A 459 -14.67 -53.98 -13.13
N VAL A 460 -14.01 -54.90 -13.86
CA VAL A 460 -14.64 -55.86 -14.77
C VAL A 460 -15.42 -56.92 -13.98
N VAL A 461 -14.80 -57.48 -12.95
CA VAL A 461 -15.42 -58.47 -12.04
C VAL A 461 -16.63 -57.87 -11.34
N VAL A 462 -16.57 -56.61 -10.91
CA VAL A 462 -17.70 -55.94 -10.27
C VAL A 462 -18.79 -55.60 -11.28
N ALA A 463 -18.45 -55.13 -12.47
CA ALA A 463 -19.44 -54.88 -13.52
C ALA A 463 -20.23 -56.15 -13.87
N LEU A 464 -19.57 -57.32 -13.85
CA LEU A 464 -20.21 -58.63 -13.98
C LEU A 464 -21.05 -59.01 -12.75
N SER A 465 -20.62 -58.69 -11.52
CA SER A 465 -21.42 -58.93 -10.30
C SER A 465 -22.67 -58.03 -10.19
N ASP A 466 -22.61 -56.83 -10.78
CA ASP A 466 -23.65 -55.81 -10.69
C ASP A 466 -24.85 -56.11 -11.62
N THR A 467 -24.68 -56.97 -12.64
CA THR A 467 -25.78 -57.40 -13.52
C THR A 467 -26.83 -58.24 -12.76
N LEU A 468 -26.38 -59.06 -11.81
CA LEU A 468 -27.19 -59.94 -10.96
C LEU A 468 -27.64 -59.29 -9.65
N SER A 469 -27.17 -58.08 -9.34
CA SER A 469 -27.42 -57.40 -8.07
C SER A 469 -28.63 -56.46 -8.10
N PHE A 470 -29.29 -56.31 -6.95
CA PHE A 470 -30.35 -55.30 -6.75
C PHE A 470 -29.83 -53.89 -7.00
N ARG A 471 -30.63 -53.04 -7.66
CA ARG A 471 -30.23 -51.67 -8.06
C ARG A 471 -29.75 -50.81 -6.88
N ARG A 472 -30.38 -50.95 -5.71
CA ARG A 472 -29.95 -50.27 -4.46
C ARG A 472 -28.55 -50.69 -4.01
N ALA A 473 -28.17 -51.95 -4.20
CA ALA A 473 -26.83 -52.46 -3.87
C ALA A 473 -25.77 -51.98 -4.86
N VAL A 474 -26.14 -51.76 -6.13
CA VAL A 474 -25.26 -51.18 -7.16
C VAL A 474 -25.03 -49.70 -6.89
N ALA A 475 -26.08 -48.95 -6.55
CA ALA A 475 -25.97 -47.52 -6.19
C ALA A 475 -25.06 -47.31 -4.96
N ARG A 476 -25.24 -48.10 -3.89
CA ARG A 476 -24.37 -48.05 -2.70
C ARG A 476 -22.90 -48.36 -3.02
N ARG A 477 -22.62 -49.38 -3.82
CA ARG A 477 -21.24 -49.72 -4.22
C ARG A 477 -20.62 -48.66 -5.12
N ALA A 478 -21.41 -48.05 -6.02
CA ALA A 478 -20.97 -46.93 -6.84
C ALA A 478 -20.64 -45.69 -5.97
N ALA A 479 -21.47 -45.38 -4.99
CA ALA A 479 -21.23 -44.33 -4.00
C ALA A 479 -19.90 -44.53 -3.26
N ALA A 480 -19.72 -45.73 -2.69
CA ALA A 480 -18.54 -46.05 -1.90
C ALA A 480 -17.24 -45.96 -2.72
N ARG A 481 -17.26 -46.40 -4.00
CA ARG A 481 -16.10 -46.26 -4.89
C ARG A 481 -15.82 -44.82 -5.29
N ALA A 482 -16.85 -44.07 -5.66
CA ALA A 482 -16.70 -42.68 -6.06
C ALA A 482 -16.16 -41.85 -4.90
N ALA A 483 -16.67 -42.08 -3.68
CA ALA A 483 -16.17 -41.45 -2.47
C ALA A 483 -14.73 -41.86 -2.13
N ALA A 484 -14.35 -43.13 -2.33
CA ALA A 484 -12.96 -43.58 -2.11
C ALA A 484 -11.98 -42.98 -3.14
N ALA A 485 -12.39 -42.83 -4.41
CA ALA A 485 -11.58 -42.17 -5.42
C ALA A 485 -11.41 -40.67 -5.11
N ALA A 486 -12.50 -40.00 -4.74
CA ALA A 486 -12.48 -38.58 -4.38
C ALA A 486 -11.71 -38.30 -3.09
N ASP A 487 -11.65 -39.25 -2.15
CA ASP A 487 -10.76 -39.18 -0.98
C ASP A 487 -9.27 -39.18 -1.38
N GLY A 488 -8.89 -40.04 -2.33
CA GLY A 488 -7.54 -40.05 -2.90
C GLY A 488 -7.19 -38.75 -3.63
N TRP A 489 -8.12 -38.19 -4.40
CA TRP A 489 -7.93 -36.87 -5.04
C TRP A 489 -7.79 -35.77 -3.99
N LEU A 490 -8.64 -35.76 -2.98
CA LEU A 490 -8.63 -34.77 -1.91
C LEU A 490 -7.26 -34.73 -1.21
N GLN A 491 -6.73 -35.87 -0.76
CA GLN A 491 -5.43 -35.91 -0.10
C GLN A 491 -4.29 -35.35 -0.98
N ARG A 492 -4.23 -35.74 -2.26
CA ARG A 492 -3.14 -35.30 -3.14
C ARG A 492 -3.25 -33.83 -3.49
N ASN A 493 -4.44 -33.34 -3.80
CA ASN A 493 -4.65 -31.94 -4.14
C ASN A 493 -4.35 -31.04 -2.93
N LEU A 494 -4.76 -31.43 -1.71
CA LEU A 494 -4.43 -30.68 -0.50
C LEU A 494 -2.92 -30.64 -0.25
N TYR A 495 -2.23 -31.76 -0.43
CA TYR A 495 -0.76 -31.80 -0.34
C TYR A 495 -0.11 -30.87 -1.37
N ASP A 496 -0.59 -30.88 -2.61
CA ASP A 496 -0.05 -30.06 -3.69
C ASP A 496 -0.29 -28.56 -3.48
N VAL A 497 -1.49 -28.18 -3.02
CA VAL A 497 -1.81 -26.80 -2.57
C VAL A 497 -0.81 -26.35 -1.52
N ASP A 498 -0.63 -27.15 -0.47
CA ASP A 498 0.29 -26.82 0.62
C ASP A 498 1.73 -26.66 0.13
N GLN A 499 2.27 -27.64 -0.62
CA GLN A 499 3.65 -27.59 -1.12
C GLN A 499 3.87 -26.39 -2.03
N THR A 500 2.90 -26.07 -2.88
CA THR A 500 2.97 -24.93 -3.80
C THR A 500 3.02 -23.62 -3.03
N LEU A 501 2.17 -23.44 -2.01
CA LEU A 501 2.13 -22.23 -1.20
C LEU A 501 3.36 -22.11 -0.28
N VAL A 502 3.83 -23.21 0.32
CA VAL A 502 5.07 -23.24 1.12
C VAL A 502 6.27 -22.88 0.26
N GLY A 503 6.39 -23.46 -0.94
CA GLY A 503 7.48 -23.16 -1.86
C GLY A 503 7.42 -21.73 -2.39
N TRP A 504 6.22 -21.15 -2.55
CA TRP A 504 6.04 -19.74 -2.85
C TRP A 504 6.55 -18.85 -1.71
N LEU A 505 6.20 -19.14 -0.45
CA LEU A 505 6.70 -18.41 0.72
C LEU A 505 8.23 -18.50 0.86
N ASP A 506 8.86 -19.65 0.62
CA ASP A 506 10.32 -19.80 0.72
C ASP A 506 11.08 -19.03 -0.40
N LYS A 507 10.48 -18.93 -1.59
CA LYS A 507 11.00 -18.07 -2.66
C LYS A 507 10.92 -16.59 -2.28
N LEU A 508 9.80 -16.17 -1.67
CA LEU A 508 9.69 -14.82 -1.14
C LEU A 508 10.70 -14.58 -0.02
N ALA A 509 10.91 -15.55 0.87
CA ALA A 509 11.95 -15.55 1.89
C ALA A 509 13.32 -15.20 1.32
N THR A 510 13.72 -15.95 0.30
CA THR A 510 15.02 -15.77 -0.34
C THR A 510 15.13 -14.44 -1.09
N GLY A 511 14.06 -13.99 -1.76
CA GLY A 511 14.04 -12.70 -2.45
C GLY A 511 14.20 -11.51 -1.50
N LEU A 512 13.64 -11.62 -0.29
CA LEU A 512 13.64 -10.53 0.68
C LEU A 512 15.03 -10.41 1.33
N ASP A 513 15.64 -11.55 1.63
CA ASP A 513 17.03 -11.62 2.11
C ASP A 513 17.98 -10.93 1.11
N ALA A 514 17.78 -11.15 -0.19
CA ALA A 514 18.58 -10.51 -1.23
C ALA A 514 18.33 -9.00 -1.31
N ALA A 515 17.06 -8.57 -1.24
CA ALA A 515 16.69 -7.16 -1.25
C ALA A 515 17.24 -6.39 -0.04
N LEU A 516 17.20 -7.00 1.15
CA LEU A 516 17.78 -6.42 2.37
C LEU A 516 19.30 -6.21 2.23
N ARG A 517 20.02 -7.24 1.74
CA ARG A 517 21.47 -7.16 1.54
C ARG A 517 21.84 -6.07 0.54
N ALA A 518 21.17 -6.06 -0.62
CA ALA A 518 21.40 -5.04 -1.64
C ALA A 518 21.20 -3.62 -1.11
N ARG A 519 20.22 -3.43 -0.22
CA ARG A 519 19.93 -2.14 0.41
C ARG A 519 21.01 -1.71 1.41
N LEU A 520 21.46 -2.62 2.28
CA LEU A 520 22.57 -2.34 3.20
C LEU A 520 23.84 -2.00 2.43
N ASP A 521 24.12 -2.72 1.34
CA ASP A 521 25.25 -2.46 0.45
C ASP A 521 25.13 -1.09 -0.24
N ALA A 522 23.94 -0.72 -0.71
CA ALA A 522 23.69 0.59 -1.33
C ALA A 522 23.91 1.75 -0.33
N ALA A 523 23.34 1.65 0.88
CA ALA A 523 23.50 2.67 1.92
C ALA A 523 24.98 2.81 2.33
N ARG A 524 25.70 1.69 2.44
CA ARG A 524 27.14 1.68 2.69
C ARG A 524 27.90 2.40 1.57
N GLN A 525 27.59 2.09 0.31
CA GLN A 525 28.30 2.64 -0.83
C GLN A 525 28.06 4.16 -0.98
N GLU A 526 26.84 4.63 -0.73
CA GLU A 526 26.49 6.05 -0.77
C GLU A 526 27.33 6.88 0.22
N VAL A 527 27.48 6.40 1.46
CA VAL A 527 28.33 7.05 2.47
C VAL A 527 29.79 7.06 2.03
N LEU A 528 30.31 5.93 1.52
CA LEU A 528 31.69 5.83 1.06
C LEU A 528 31.98 6.75 -0.14
N ASP A 529 31.06 6.86 -1.08
CA ASP A 529 31.19 7.72 -2.26
C ASP A 529 31.17 9.21 -1.89
N ALA A 530 30.31 9.60 -0.95
CA ALA A 530 30.25 10.96 -0.42
C ALA A 530 31.58 11.35 0.26
N VAL A 531 32.13 10.46 1.09
CA VAL A 531 33.41 10.68 1.76
C VAL A 531 34.57 10.73 0.76
N ALA A 532 34.60 9.82 -0.22
CA ALA A 532 35.63 9.81 -1.27
C ALA A 532 35.57 11.08 -2.15
N ALA A 533 34.37 11.61 -2.41
CA ALA A 533 34.19 12.85 -3.13
C ALA A 533 34.64 14.08 -2.32
N GLY A 534 34.46 14.08 -1.00
CA GLY A 534 35.03 15.09 -0.09
C GLY A 534 36.56 15.06 -0.09
N ARG A 535 37.15 13.86 0.04
CA ARG A 535 38.60 13.65 0.00
C ARG A 535 39.25 14.14 -1.30
N ARG A 536 38.73 13.73 -2.47
CA ARG A 536 39.26 14.12 -3.78
C ARG A 536 39.25 15.63 -4.01
N ARG A 537 38.32 16.36 -3.40
CA ARG A 537 38.25 17.84 -3.50
C ARG A 537 39.28 18.50 -2.59
N ARG A 538 39.55 17.90 -1.42
CA ARG A 538 40.60 18.36 -0.51
C ARG A 538 42.00 18.16 -1.08
N GLU A 539 42.23 17.05 -1.77
CA GLU A 539 43.48 16.76 -2.48
C GLU A 539 43.77 17.75 -3.63
N ARG A 540 42.76 18.48 -4.13
CA ARG A 540 42.91 19.55 -5.15
C ARG A 540 43.40 20.89 -4.60
N GLY A 541 43.60 21.01 -3.28
CA GLY A 541 44.24 22.14 -2.63
C GLY A 541 43.32 23.05 -1.80
N GLU A 542 43.91 23.80 -0.87
CA GLU A 542 43.21 24.62 0.13
C GLU A 542 42.33 25.74 -0.47
N MET A 543 42.73 26.32 -1.61
CA MET A 543 41.91 27.33 -2.29
C MET A 543 40.59 26.76 -2.81
N ALA A 544 40.59 25.56 -3.41
CA ALA A 544 39.37 24.94 -3.92
C ALA A 544 38.40 24.55 -2.80
N VAL A 545 38.93 24.16 -1.63
CA VAL A 545 38.14 23.90 -0.43
C VAL A 545 37.52 25.19 0.09
N LYS A 546 38.30 26.28 0.15
CA LYS A 546 37.82 27.58 0.64
C LYS A 546 36.74 28.16 -0.27
N GLU A 547 36.94 28.16 -1.59
CA GLU A 547 35.95 28.64 -2.56
C GLU A 547 34.63 27.86 -2.46
N ARG A 548 34.72 26.52 -2.33
CA ARG A 548 33.52 25.69 -2.17
C ARG A 548 32.84 25.91 -0.83
N MET A 549 33.60 26.07 0.26
CA MET A 549 33.05 26.39 1.57
C MET A 549 32.26 27.69 1.55
N GLU A 550 32.83 28.74 0.94
CA GLU A 550 32.17 30.04 0.77
C GLU A 550 30.89 29.94 -0.08
N GLU A 551 30.87 29.06 -1.08
CA GLU A 551 29.66 28.77 -1.87
C GLU A 551 28.58 28.06 -1.03
N LEU A 552 28.94 27.01 -0.28
CA LEU A 552 28.01 26.26 0.56
C LEU A 552 27.43 27.14 1.68
N ASP A 553 28.25 27.95 2.33
CA ASP A 553 27.82 28.86 3.39
C ASP A 553 26.86 29.94 2.84
N ARG A 554 27.11 30.46 1.63
CA ARG A 554 26.16 31.37 0.95
C ARG A 554 24.82 30.70 0.65
N GLN A 555 24.84 29.52 0.01
CA GLN A 555 23.61 28.78 -0.31
C GLN A 555 22.80 28.46 0.95
N ARG A 556 23.48 28.08 2.03
CA ARG A 556 22.85 27.81 3.33
C ARG A 556 22.24 29.06 3.95
N ALA A 557 22.98 30.18 3.94
CA ALA A 557 22.48 31.46 4.47
C ALA A 557 21.24 31.94 3.71
N ASP A 558 21.27 31.91 2.37
CA ASP A 558 20.15 32.29 1.51
C ASP A 558 18.88 31.48 1.83
N LEU A 559 19.01 30.15 2.01
CA LEU A 559 17.88 29.27 2.35
C LEU A 559 17.31 29.55 3.75
N LEU A 560 18.18 29.77 4.74
CA LEU A 560 17.76 30.09 6.11
C LEU A 560 17.09 31.46 6.20
N GLU A 561 17.62 32.47 5.51
CA GLU A 561 17.04 33.80 5.43
C GLU A 561 15.65 33.75 4.76
N ALA A 562 15.53 32.97 3.69
CA ALA A 562 14.26 32.81 2.99
C ALA A 562 13.20 32.04 3.82
N LEU A 563 13.62 31.14 4.71
CA LEU A 563 12.72 30.44 5.64
C LEU A 563 12.36 31.25 6.89
N ALA A 564 13.20 32.17 7.35
CA ALA A 564 12.99 32.95 8.58
C ALA A 564 11.56 33.52 8.74
N PRO A 565 10.94 34.17 7.72
CA PRO A 565 9.58 34.69 7.83
C PRO A 565 8.50 33.60 7.90
N LEU A 566 8.82 32.35 7.54
CA LEU A 566 7.92 31.20 7.57
C LEU A 566 7.94 30.45 8.91
N SER A 567 8.83 30.79 9.83
CA SER A 567 9.01 30.10 11.14
C SER A 567 7.98 30.49 12.20
N VAL A 568 7.17 31.53 11.97
CA VAL A 568 6.33 32.20 12.98
C VAL A 568 4.84 31.84 12.86
N ALA A 569 4.48 30.85 12.04
CA ALA A 569 3.09 30.47 11.79
C ALA A 569 2.84 28.98 12.03
#